data_AF-A0AAN8AWP4-F1
#
_entry.id   AF-A0AAN8AWP4-F1
#
_cell.length_a   1.000
_cell.length_b   1.000
_cell.length_c   1.000
_cell.angle_alpha   90.00
_cell.angle_beta   90.00
_cell.angle_gamma   90.00
#
_symmetry.space_group_name_H-M   'P 1'
#
loop_
_entity.id
_entity.type
_entity.pdbx_description
1 polymer ?
#
loop_
_entity_poly.entity_id
_entity_poly.type
_entity_poly.pdbx_seq_one_letter_code
_entity_poly.pdbx_strand_id
1 'polypeptide(L)'
;MMKTLCVAAVVLSLSSVCQPAPLACEKLLQPVDKAPDLSGRWYAIAISSSCLLQLVAKVILPSFQVEITPKEAPNVYEYILKMKMYGHCVNETERFFHDNNKIFDVDSENASYGVPDVLLQTGCPDCIVTKGADVLNLLTLLSRRKNITAAELKEFETQADCLGWAKPQVLDSDHDLTNCLTEEEEDGENDNRLLSSGLRTHGPVFGE
;
A
#
# COMPACT_ATOMS: atom_id res chain seq x y z
N MET A 1 26.80 -30.74 49.19
CA MET A 1 25.47 -31.14 48.71
C MET A 1 24.75 -29.90 48.16
N MET A 2 24.72 -29.76 46.83
CA MET A 2 24.08 -28.68 46.06
C MET A 2 22.64 -29.08 45.73
N LYS A 3 21.62 -28.47 46.35
CA LYS A 3 20.21 -28.61 45.94
C LYS A 3 19.36 -27.40 46.36
N THR A 4 19.66 -26.20 45.86
CA THR A 4 18.74 -25.05 46.03
C THR A 4 18.86 -23.94 45.00
N LEU A 5 19.53 -24.17 43.86
CA LEU A 5 19.80 -23.11 42.87
C LEU A 5 18.99 -23.21 41.57
N CYS A 6 18.20 -24.28 41.36
CA CYS A 6 17.49 -24.46 40.09
C CYS A 6 16.04 -23.92 40.06
N VAL A 7 15.49 -23.45 41.17
CA VAL A 7 14.09 -22.96 41.20
C VAL A 7 14.00 -21.46 40.91
N ALA A 8 15.05 -20.69 41.20
CA ALA A 8 15.06 -19.24 40.95
C ALA A 8 15.27 -18.87 39.47
N ALA A 9 15.91 -19.74 38.68
CA ALA A 9 16.20 -19.47 37.28
C ALA A 9 15.00 -19.68 36.33
N VAL A 10 14.00 -20.45 36.74
CA VAL A 10 12.81 -20.76 35.90
C VAL A 10 11.70 -19.72 36.06
N VAL A 11 11.70 -18.95 37.17
CA VAL A 11 10.69 -17.91 37.41
C VAL A 11 11.04 -16.59 36.71
N LEU A 12 12.32 -16.34 36.44
CA LEU A 12 12.79 -15.10 35.78
C LEU A 12 12.70 -15.12 34.25
N SER A 13 12.38 -16.25 33.63
CA SER A 13 12.23 -16.36 32.17
C SER A 13 10.78 -16.19 31.68
N LEU A 14 9.81 -16.02 32.59
CA LEU A 14 8.40 -15.81 32.26
C LEU A 14 7.98 -14.33 32.22
N SER A 15 8.87 -13.39 32.56
CA SER A 15 8.69 -11.98 32.22
C SER A 15 9.18 -11.71 30.80
N SER A 16 8.66 -12.47 29.82
CA SER A 16 8.65 -11.97 28.45
C SER A 16 7.73 -10.78 28.48
N VAL A 17 8.35 -9.60 28.46
CA VAL A 17 7.68 -8.32 28.60
C VAL A 17 6.74 -8.19 27.41
N CYS A 18 5.47 -8.50 27.63
CA CYS A 18 4.40 -7.98 26.80
C CYS A 18 4.36 -6.48 27.11
N GLN A 19 5.32 -5.72 26.54
CA GLN A 19 5.21 -4.28 26.49
C GLN A 19 3.91 -4.05 25.71
N PRO A 20 2.89 -3.39 26.29
CA PRO A 20 1.79 -2.91 25.46
C PRO A 20 2.43 -2.10 24.34
N ALA A 21 1.98 -2.32 23.10
CA ALA A 21 2.44 -1.51 21.99
C ALA A 21 2.31 -0.04 22.40
N PRO A 22 3.27 0.85 22.05
CA PRO A 22 3.16 2.26 22.38
C PRO A 22 1.76 2.77 22.07
N LEU A 23 1.15 3.61 22.93
CA LEU A 23 -0.21 4.13 22.70
C LEU A 23 -0.42 4.70 21.29
N ALA A 24 0.66 5.19 20.67
CA ALA A 24 0.69 5.61 19.27
C ALA A 24 0.34 4.46 18.30
N CYS A 25 0.88 3.25 18.49
CA CYS A 25 0.60 2.08 17.65
C CYS A 25 -0.85 1.63 17.77
N GLU A 26 -1.40 1.63 18.98
CA GLU A 26 -2.81 1.29 19.18
C GLU A 26 -3.71 2.23 18.39
N LYS A 27 -3.44 3.54 18.44
CA LYS A 27 -4.20 4.53 17.69
C LYS A 27 -3.97 4.48 16.18
N LEU A 28 -2.71 4.39 15.74
CA LEU A 28 -2.35 4.53 14.32
C LEU A 28 -2.63 3.26 13.50
N LEU A 29 -2.73 2.09 14.14
CA LEU A 29 -3.11 0.83 13.48
C LEU A 29 -4.61 0.54 13.56
N GLN A 30 -5.38 1.37 14.27
CA GLN A 30 -6.83 1.28 14.22
C GLN A 30 -7.34 1.71 12.83
N PRO A 31 -8.41 1.08 12.33
CA PRO A 31 -9.09 1.58 11.17
C PRO A 31 -9.71 2.96 11.40
N VAL A 32 -9.93 3.71 10.33
CA VAL A 32 -10.68 4.96 10.40
C VAL A 32 -12.13 4.70 10.82
N ASP A 33 -12.68 5.55 11.68
CA ASP A 33 -14.09 5.45 12.09
C ASP A 33 -15.03 5.77 10.94
N LYS A 34 -14.60 6.68 10.07
CA LYS A 34 -15.29 7.08 8.84
C LYS A 34 -14.24 7.38 7.78
N ALA A 35 -14.34 6.73 6.64
CA ALA A 35 -13.44 7.03 5.53
C ALA A 35 -13.56 8.48 5.04
N PRO A 36 -12.44 9.07 4.61
CA PRO A 36 -12.45 10.32 3.88
C PRO A 36 -13.09 10.12 2.50
N ASP A 37 -13.41 11.23 1.82
CA ASP A 37 -13.77 11.17 0.41
C ASP A 37 -12.56 10.71 -0.42
N LEU A 38 -12.70 9.52 -1.01
CA LEU A 38 -11.68 8.89 -1.84
C LEU A 38 -11.59 9.52 -3.22
N SER A 39 -12.62 10.24 -3.68
CA SER A 39 -12.75 10.69 -5.08
C SER A 39 -11.68 11.71 -5.46
N GLY A 40 -11.22 11.68 -6.71
CA GLY A 40 -10.24 12.61 -7.27
C GLY A 40 -8.81 12.08 -7.20
N ARG A 41 -7.86 13.01 -7.30
CA ARG A 41 -6.44 12.69 -7.45
C ARG A 41 -5.70 12.45 -6.15
N TRP A 42 -4.81 11.47 -6.18
CA TRP A 42 -3.87 11.12 -5.12
C TRP A 42 -2.49 10.81 -5.70
N TYR A 43 -1.46 10.99 -4.88
CA TYR A 43 -0.08 10.66 -5.17
C TYR A 43 0.42 9.67 -4.12
N ALA A 44 1.03 8.57 -4.55
CA ALA A 44 1.68 7.66 -3.61
C ALA A 44 3.02 8.25 -3.18
N ILE A 45 3.15 8.51 -1.90
CA ILE A 45 4.30 9.21 -1.32
C ILE A 45 5.33 8.21 -0.80
N ALA A 46 4.86 7.18 -0.11
CA ALA A 46 5.73 6.18 0.48
C ALA A 46 5.03 4.84 0.62
N ILE A 47 5.83 3.77 0.61
CA ILE A 47 5.38 2.41 0.86
C ILE A 47 6.26 1.72 1.90
N SER A 48 5.68 0.79 2.66
CA SER A 48 6.42 -0.15 3.50
C SER A 48 5.83 -1.55 3.35
N SER A 49 6.66 -2.57 3.46
CA SER A 49 6.23 -3.96 3.33
C SER A 49 7.04 -4.86 4.25
N SER A 50 6.44 -6.00 4.64
CA SER A 50 7.17 -7.09 5.27
C SER A 50 8.06 -7.87 4.29
N CYS A 51 7.97 -7.58 2.98
CA CYS A 51 8.67 -8.28 1.91
C CYS A 51 9.84 -7.47 1.32
N LEU A 52 10.64 -8.12 0.47
CA LEU A 52 11.74 -7.49 -0.29
C LEU A 52 11.26 -6.50 -1.36
N LEU A 53 9.95 -6.35 -1.59
CA LEU A 53 9.37 -5.43 -2.58
C LEU A 53 9.93 -4.00 -2.45
N GLN A 54 10.10 -3.53 -1.22
CA GLN A 54 10.70 -2.23 -0.93
C GLN A 54 12.12 -2.04 -1.48
N LEU A 55 12.91 -3.12 -1.58
CA LEU A 55 14.26 -3.06 -2.16
C LEU A 55 14.18 -2.83 -3.66
N VAL A 56 13.20 -3.46 -4.33
CA VAL A 56 12.93 -3.21 -5.75
C VAL A 56 12.49 -1.77 -5.91
N ALA A 57 11.47 -1.31 -5.16
CA ALA A 57 10.99 0.06 -5.19
C ALA A 57 12.09 1.10 -4.94
N LYS A 58 13.09 0.79 -4.10
CA LYS A 58 14.25 1.65 -3.86
C LYS A 58 15.20 1.76 -5.05
N VAL A 59 15.33 0.71 -5.85
CA VAL A 59 16.18 0.69 -7.05
C VAL A 59 15.48 1.34 -8.24
N ILE A 60 14.20 1.04 -8.42
CA ILE A 60 13.41 1.52 -9.56
C ILE A 60 12.82 2.91 -9.34
N LEU A 61 12.62 3.30 -8.08
CA LEU A 61 12.09 4.57 -7.62
C LEU A 61 10.93 5.08 -8.49
N PRO A 62 9.80 4.35 -8.55
CA PRO A 62 8.69 4.71 -9.40
C PRO A 62 7.94 5.91 -8.81
N SER A 63 7.20 6.61 -9.67
CA SER A 63 6.18 7.56 -9.24
C SER A 63 4.80 6.99 -9.56
N PHE A 64 3.85 7.20 -8.64
CA PHE A 64 2.47 6.77 -8.84
C PHE A 64 1.50 7.92 -8.61
N GLN A 65 0.56 8.07 -9.52
CA GLN A 65 -0.60 8.94 -9.39
C GLN A 65 -1.86 8.09 -9.55
N VAL A 66 -2.81 8.25 -8.64
CA VAL A 66 -4.10 7.56 -8.67
C VAL A 66 -5.19 8.58 -8.90
N GLU A 67 -6.05 8.38 -9.89
CA GLU A 67 -7.27 9.17 -10.08
C GLU A 67 -8.47 8.29 -9.80
N ILE A 68 -9.25 8.63 -8.78
CA ILE A 68 -10.40 7.83 -8.32
C ILE A 68 -11.70 8.51 -8.74
N THR A 69 -12.62 7.78 -9.35
CA THR A 69 -13.91 8.31 -9.80
C THR A 69 -15.06 7.45 -9.28
N PRO A 70 -16.12 8.05 -8.71
CA PRO A 70 -17.31 7.29 -8.32
C PRO A 70 -18.05 6.79 -9.56
N LYS A 71 -18.63 5.58 -9.45
CA LYS A 71 -19.49 5.00 -10.48
C LYS A 71 -20.96 5.07 -10.08
N GLU A 72 -21.83 4.66 -11.00
CA GLU A 72 -23.28 4.71 -10.80
C GLU A 72 -23.75 3.80 -9.66
N ALA A 73 -23.07 2.66 -9.48
CA ALA A 73 -23.36 1.74 -8.39
C ALA A 73 -22.89 2.34 -7.04
N PRO A 74 -23.72 2.29 -5.98
CA PRO A 74 -23.35 2.83 -4.67
C PRO A 74 -22.04 2.25 -4.15
N ASN A 75 -21.15 3.13 -3.69
CA ASN A 75 -19.84 2.79 -3.13
C ASN A 75 -18.89 2.02 -4.07
N VAL A 76 -19.20 1.94 -5.36
CA VAL A 76 -18.29 1.41 -6.38
C VAL A 76 -17.53 2.58 -7.00
N TYR A 77 -16.23 2.41 -7.10
CA TYR A 77 -15.32 3.38 -7.68
C TYR A 77 -14.47 2.71 -8.76
N GLU A 78 -13.97 3.51 -9.67
CA GLU A 78 -12.92 3.14 -10.60
C GLU A 78 -11.70 4.01 -10.31
N TYR A 79 -10.52 3.41 -10.29
CA TYR A 79 -9.28 4.15 -10.25
C TYR A 79 -8.46 3.92 -11.50
N ILE A 80 -7.75 4.97 -11.90
CA ILE A 80 -6.70 4.91 -12.90
C ILE A 80 -5.38 5.11 -12.17
N LEU A 81 -4.59 4.04 -12.04
CA LEU A 81 -3.22 4.08 -11.55
C LEU A 81 -2.31 4.44 -12.72
N LYS A 82 -1.56 5.54 -12.57
CA LYS A 82 -0.54 5.98 -13.52
C LYS A 82 0.82 5.81 -12.86
N MET A 83 1.62 4.91 -13.41
CA MET A 83 2.96 4.61 -12.94
C MET A 83 3.97 5.16 -13.93
N LYS A 84 4.98 5.88 -13.43
CA LYS A 84 6.15 6.30 -14.21
C LYS A 84 7.41 5.67 -13.64
N MET A 85 8.21 5.08 -14.51
CA MET A 85 9.45 4.41 -14.14
C MET A 85 10.38 4.39 -15.36
N TYR A 86 11.65 4.79 -15.18
CA TYR A 86 12.68 4.78 -16.22
C TYR A 86 12.29 5.46 -17.56
N GLY A 87 11.45 6.50 -17.52
CA GLY A 87 10.99 7.19 -18.73
C GLY A 87 9.83 6.51 -19.47
N HIS A 88 9.29 5.41 -18.93
CA HIS A 88 8.08 4.75 -19.40
C HIS A 88 6.91 5.06 -18.47
N CYS A 89 5.71 5.11 -19.04
CA CYS A 89 4.46 5.27 -18.32
C CYS A 89 3.50 4.13 -18.62
N VAL A 90 2.96 3.56 -17.55
CA VAL A 90 1.93 2.52 -17.61
C VAL A 90 0.69 3.05 -16.90
N ASN A 91 -0.46 2.83 -17.53
CA ASN A 91 -1.75 3.13 -16.92
C ASN A 91 -2.53 1.84 -16.72
N GLU A 92 -3.06 1.65 -15.52
CA GLU A 92 -3.90 0.52 -15.15
C GLU A 92 -5.23 1.05 -14.63
N THR A 93 -6.33 0.44 -15.06
CA THR A 93 -7.68 0.84 -14.66
C THR A 93 -8.36 -0.34 -14.01
N GLU A 94 -8.83 -0.13 -12.79
CA GLU A 94 -9.42 -1.17 -11.96
C GLU A 94 -10.61 -0.58 -11.20
N ARG A 95 -11.46 -1.47 -10.69
CA ARG A 95 -12.61 -1.08 -9.87
C ARG A 95 -12.49 -1.63 -8.47
N PHE A 96 -13.06 -0.90 -7.52
CA PHE A 96 -13.16 -1.35 -6.15
C PHE A 96 -14.49 -0.96 -5.53
N PHE A 97 -14.88 -1.72 -4.51
CA PHE A 97 -15.99 -1.43 -3.63
C PHE A 97 -15.47 -0.93 -2.29
N HIS A 98 -16.07 0.14 -1.78
CA HIS A 98 -15.67 0.77 -0.54
C HIS A 98 -16.74 0.57 0.54
N ASP A 99 -16.40 -0.15 1.60
CA ASP A 99 -17.28 -0.37 2.75
C ASP A 99 -16.65 0.17 4.03
N ASN A 100 -17.13 1.34 4.44
CA ASN A 100 -16.71 2.07 5.63
C ASN A 100 -15.20 2.41 5.69
N ASN A 101 -14.37 1.45 6.09
CA ASN A 101 -12.93 1.58 6.27
C ASN A 101 -12.16 0.48 5.49
N LYS A 102 -12.86 -0.21 4.60
CA LYS A 102 -12.38 -1.34 3.83
C LYS A 102 -12.55 -1.09 2.34
N ILE A 103 -11.55 -1.45 1.56
CA ILE A 103 -11.54 -1.39 0.11
C ILE A 103 -11.43 -2.83 -0.41
N PHE A 104 -12.36 -3.24 -1.25
CA PHE A 104 -12.41 -4.57 -1.85
C PHE A 104 -12.23 -4.46 -3.35
N ASP A 105 -11.44 -5.37 -3.93
CA ASP A 105 -11.45 -5.58 -5.36
C ASP A 105 -12.82 -6.11 -5.79
N VAL A 106 -13.24 -5.77 -7.02
CA VAL A 106 -14.52 -6.23 -7.57
C VAL A 106 -14.35 -6.84 -8.93
N ASP A 107 -15.14 -7.86 -9.21
CA ASP A 107 -15.18 -8.49 -10.53
C ASP A 107 -16.02 -7.69 -11.53
N SER A 108 -16.20 -8.23 -12.74
CA SER A 108 -17.00 -7.62 -13.80
C SER A 108 -18.48 -7.41 -13.43
N GLU A 109 -19.00 -8.20 -12.49
CA GLU A 109 -20.38 -8.14 -11.97
C GLU A 109 -20.49 -7.23 -10.73
N ASN A 110 -19.39 -6.55 -10.35
CA ASN A 110 -19.23 -5.75 -9.14
C ASN A 110 -19.33 -6.56 -7.83
N ALA A 111 -19.11 -7.87 -7.87
CA ALA A 111 -19.04 -8.67 -6.66
C ALA A 111 -17.65 -8.53 -6.03
N SER A 112 -17.62 -8.21 -4.73
CA SER A 112 -16.37 -8.08 -3.97
C SER A 112 -15.68 -9.42 -3.75
N TYR A 113 -14.36 -9.46 -3.91
CA TYR A 113 -13.54 -10.65 -3.63
C TYR A 113 -12.23 -10.28 -2.93
N GLY A 114 -11.46 -11.30 -2.53
CA GLY A 114 -10.14 -11.13 -1.90
C GLY A 114 -10.20 -10.65 -0.44
N VAL A 115 -9.03 -10.43 0.13
CA VAL A 115 -8.87 -9.79 1.44
C VAL A 115 -8.91 -8.27 1.27
N PRO A 116 -9.80 -7.54 1.96
CA PRO A 116 -9.88 -6.10 1.78
C PRO A 116 -8.65 -5.38 2.32
N ASP A 117 -8.28 -4.32 1.60
CA ASP A 117 -7.40 -3.28 2.11
C ASP A 117 -8.11 -2.51 3.23
N VAL A 118 -7.38 -2.18 4.28
CA VAL A 118 -7.91 -1.46 5.45
C VAL A 118 -7.35 -0.05 5.51
N LEU A 119 -8.25 0.93 5.59
CA LEU A 119 -7.93 2.33 5.81
C LEU A 119 -7.57 2.57 7.28
N LEU A 120 -6.34 3.01 7.55
CA LEU A 120 -5.82 3.25 8.89
C LEU A 120 -5.89 4.74 9.29
N GLN A 121 -5.94 4.98 10.60
CA GLN A 121 -5.91 6.32 11.17
C GLN A 121 -4.62 7.08 10.80
N THR A 122 -4.77 8.38 10.52
CA THR A 122 -3.65 9.31 10.32
C THR A 122 -4.03 10.70 10.81
N GLY A 123 -3.05 11.47 11.31
CA GLY A 123 -3.19 12.89 11.61
C GLY A 123 -3.09 13.80 10.39
N CYS A 124 -2.75 13.27 9.21
CA CYS A 124 -2.71 14.05 7.97
C CYS A 124 -4.12 14.20 7.37
N PRO A 125 -4.68 15.42 7.30
CA PRO A 125 -6.09 15.63 6.91
C PRO A 125 -6.38 15.36 5.42
N ASP A 126 -5.33 15.36 4.59
CA ASP A 126 -5.40 15.14 3.15
C ASP A 126 -4.50 13.98 2.71
N CYS A 127 -4.25 13.03 3.62
CA CYS A 127 -3.61 11.76 3.33
C CYS A 127 -4.55 10.59 3.61
N ILE A 128 -4.24 9.45 3.01
CA ILE A 128 -4.83 8.16 3.30
C ILE A 128 -3.70 7.17 3.53
N VAL A 129 -3.86 6.33 4.55
CA VAL A 129 -2.99 5.17 4.78
C VAL A 129 -3.81 3.91 4.54
N THR A 130 -3.38 3.09 3.60
CA THR A 130 -3.98 1.78 3.35
C THR A 130 -3.04 0.68 3.77
N LYS A 131 -3.59 -0.37 4.39
CA LYS A 131 -2.89 -1.62 4.67
C LYS A 131 -3.55 -2.74 3.88
N GLY A 132 -2.85 -3.19 2.84
CA GLY A 132 -3.23 -4.35 2.06
C GLY A 132 -2.61 -5.64 2.60
N ALA A 133 -3.33 -6.73 2.40
CA ALA A 133 -2.95 -8.07 2.88
C ALA A 133 -3.31 -9.21 1.91
N ASP A 134 -3.86 -8.92 0.73
CA ASP A 134 -4.33 -9.95 -0.20
C ASP A 134 -3.17 -10.63 -0.94
N VAL A 135 -2.55 -9.92 -1.88
CA VAL A 135 -1.38 -10.43 -2.63
C VAL A 135 -0.08 -10.14 -1.90
N LEU A 136 0.04 -8.95 -1.31
CA LEU A 136 1.23 -8.49 -0.58
C LEU A 136 0.83 -7.74 0.69
N ASN A 137 1.58 -7.95 1.76
CA ASN A 137 1.53 -7.09 2.94
C ASN A 137 2.17 -5.75 2.60
N LEU A 138 1.35 -4.77 2.25
CA LEU A 138 1.77 -3.46 1.77
C LEU A 138 1.07 -2.37 2.57
N LEU A 139 1.87 -1.43 3.07
CA LEU A 139 1.39 -0.21 3.70
C LEU A 139 1.68 0.91 2.72
N THR A 140 0.66 1.66 2.32
CA THR A 140 0.77 2.73 1.32
C THR A 140 0.30 4.05 1.92
N LEU A 141 1.09 5.10 1.74
CA LEU A 141 0.72 6.47 2.06
C LEU A 141 0.36 7.22 0.78
N LEU A 142 -0.91 7.58 0.63
CA LEU A 142 -1.42 8.44 -0.42
C LEU A 142 -1.62 9.86 0.10
N SER A 143 -1.35 10.88 -0.72
CA SER A 143 -1.66 12.27 -0.39
C SER A 143 -2.28 13.01 -1.57
N ARG A 144 -3.12 14.01 -1.28
CA ARG A 144 -3.58 14.99 -2.29
C ARG A 144 -2.44 15.88 -2.79
N ARG A 145 -1.40 16.06 -1.98
CA ARG A 145 -0.21 16.82 -2.31
C ARG A 145 0.85 15.91 -2.92
N LYS A 146 1.69 16.45 -3.79
CA LYS A 146 2.88 15.74 -4.30
C LYS A 146 3.95 15.51 -3.24
N ASN A 147 3.92 16.31 -2.17
CA ASN A 147 4.88 16.24 -1.06
C ASN A 147 4.15 16.45 0.26
N ILE A 148 4.62 15.77 1.29
CA ILE A 148 4.12 15.89 2.67
C ILE A 148 5.22 16.47 3.58
N THR A 149 4.83 16.85 4.79
CA THR A 149 5.76 17.32 5.80
C THR A 149 6.57 16.18 6.40
N ALA A 150 7.73 16.50 6.99
CA ALA A 150 8.55 15.52 7.70
C ALA A 150 7.81 14.90 8.91
N ALA A 151 6.88 15.63 9.52
CA ALA A 151 6.08 15.11 10.63
C ALA A 151 5.07 14.05 10.15
N GLU A 152 4.38 14.30 9.03
CA GLU A 152 3.45 13.34 8.41
C GLU A 152 4.18 12.08 7.96
N LEU A 153 5.35 12.21 7.34
CA LEU A 153 6.16 11.06 6.96
C LEU A 153 6.64 10.25 8.17
N LYS A 154 6.99 10.92 9.27
CA LYS A 154 7.43 10.25 10.50
C LYS A 154 6.28 9.52 11.21
N GLU A 155 5.06 10.04 11.13
CA GLU A 155 3.87 9.32 11.60
C GLU A 155 3.67 8.01 10.81
N PHE A 156 3.83 8.06 9.49
CA PHE A 156 3.79 6.87 8.63
C PHE A 156 4.93 5.88 8.93
N GLU A 157 6.15 6.36 9.17
CA GLU A 157 7.26 5.53 9.65
C GLU A 157 6.91 4.83 10.97
N THR A 158 6.24 5.55 11.88
CA THR A 158 5.75 4.96 13.13
C THR A 158 4.74 3.83 12.86
N GLN A 159 3.82 3.99 11.89
CA GLN A 159 2.89 2.92 11.51
C GLN A 159 3.61 1.66 10.99
N ALA A 160 4.61 1.84 10.13
CA ALA A 160 5.43 0.73 9.64
C ALA A 160 6.17 0.03 10.80
N ASP A 161 6.77 0.80 11.71
CA ASP A 161 7.46 0.29 12.89
C ASP A 161 6.53 -0.49 13.82
N CYS A 162 5.30 0.01 14.03
CA CYS A 162 4.28 -0.67 14.83
C CYS A 162 3.87 -2.04 14.24
N LEU A 163 3.99 -2.21 12.92
CA LEU A 163 3.78 -3.48 12.23
C LEU A 163 5.03 -4.38 12.23
N GLY A 164 6.17 -3.88 12.72
CA GLY A 164 7.47 -4.53 12.61
C GLY A 164 7.96 -4.63 11.17
N TRP A 165 7.48 -3.73 10.29
CA TRP A 165 7.86 -3.69 8.88
C TRP A 165 9.08 -2.78 8.71
N ALA A 166 9.70 -2.86 7.55
CA ALA A 166 10.90 -2.09 7.29
C ALA A 166 10.59 -0.62 7.03
N LYS A 167 11.63 0.21 7.17
CA LYS A 167 11.52 1.67 7.02
C LYS A 167 10.85 2.02 5.68
N PRO A 168 9.87 2.93 5.66
CA PRO A 168 9.22 3.34 4.43
C PRO A 168 10.18 3.78 3.34
N GLN A 169 9.95 3.27 2.13
CA GLN A 169 10.57 3.76 0.91
C GLN A 169 9.75 4.93 0.39
N VAL A 170 10.37 6.11 0.35
CA VAL A 170 9.78 7.30 -0.30
C VAL A 170 9.90 7.12 -1.81
N LEU A 171 8.80 7.36 -2.52
CA LEU A 171 8.68 7.19 -3.95
C LEU A 171 9.12 8.46 -4.70
N ASP A 172 9.23 8.38 -6.02
CA ASP A 172 9.55 9.57 -6.81
C ASP A 172 8.35 10.53 -6.82
N SER A 173 8.65 11.82 -6.70
CA SER A 173 7.69 12.94 -6.71
C SER A 173 7.44 13.51 -8.12
N ASP A 174 8.21 13.06 -9.11
CA ASP A 174 8.00 13.41 -10.51
C ASP A 174 6.84 12.62 -11.12
N HIS A 175 5.65 13.21 -11.01
CA HIS A 175 4.43 12.71 -11.63
C HIS A 175 4.14 13.37 -12.99
N ASP A 176 5.14 13.98 -13.65
CA ASP A 176 4.97 14.52 -14.98
C ASP A 176 4.97 13.40 -16.02
N LEU A 177 3.80 13.18 -16.60
CA LEU A 177 3.54 12.12 -17.57
C LEU A 177 3.71 12.61 -19.03
N THR A 178 4.05 13.88 -19.27
CA THR A 178 4.22 14.37 -20.65
C THR A 178 5.53 13.94 -21.30
N ASN A 179 6.48 13.45 -20.50
CA ASN A 179 7.85 13.14 -20.93
C ASN A 179 8.15 11.64 -20.87
N CYS A 180 7.14 10.78 -21.02
CA CYS A 180 7.32 9.34 -20.96
C CYS A 180 6.66 8.62 -22.13
N LEU A 181 7.31 7.55 -22.56
CA LEU A 181 6.81 6.64 -23.59
C LEU A 181 5.66 5.81 -23.02
N THR A 182 4.62 5.62 -23.80
CA THR A 182 3.49 4.72 -23.48
C THR A 182 3.53 3.49 -24.36
N GLU A 183 2.93 2.37 -23.93
CA GLU A 183 2.90 1.12 -24.71
C GLU A 183 2.32 1.31 -26.13
N GLU A 184 1.49 2.34 -26.36
CA GLU A 184 0.94 2.68 -27.67
C GLU A 184 1.98 3.28 -28.65
N GLU A 185 3.11 3.76 -28.14
CA GLU A 185 4.21 4.34 -28.94
C GLU A 185 5.31 3.30 -29.27
N GLU A 186 5.26 2.10 -28.68
CA GLU A 186 6.27 1.03 -28.86
C GLU A 186 6.05 0.14 -30.10
N ASP A 187 4.93 0.27 -30.82
CA ASP A 187 4.68 -0.48 -32.07
C ASP A 187 5.56 -0.03 -33.26
N GLY A 188 6.56 0.83 -33.01
CA GLY A 188 7.48 1.38 -34.00
C GLY A 188 8.85 0.69 -34.11
N GLU A 189 9.33 -0.06 -33.12
CA GLU A 189 10.67 -0.67 -33.22
C GLU A 189 10.84 -1.95 -32.39
N ASN A 190 11.12 -3.03 -33.12
CA ASN A 190 11.27 -4.40 -32.67
C ASN A 190 12.59 -4.60 -31.89
N ASP A 191 12.57 -4.88 -30.58
CA ASP A 191 13.32 -6.00 -29.97
C ASP A 191 13.18 -6.11 -28.42
N ASN A 192 13.15 -7.37 -27.95
CA ASN A 192 13.32 -7.85 -26.56
C ASN A 192 12.19 -7.64 -25.52
N ARG A 193 11.22 -8.55 -25.61
CA ARG A 193 10.30 -8.95 -24.53
C ARG A 193 11.05 -9.50 -23.31
N LEU A 194 11.05 -8.77 -22.20
CA LEU A 194 11.39 -9.34 -20.88
C LEU A 194 10.66 -8.70 -19.66
N LEU A 195 9.76 -7.72 -19.86
CA LEU A 195 9.05 -7.06 -18.75
C LEU A 195 7.56 -7.41 -18.63
N SER A 196 6.96 -8.12 -19.60
CA SER A 196 5.52 -8.37 -19.63
C SER A 196 5.04 -9.57 -18.80
N SER A 197 5.92 -10.29 -18.11
CA SER A 197 5.54 -11.46 -17.29
C SER A 197 5.46 -11.19 -15.79
N GLY A 198 5.81 -9.99 -15.31
CA GLY A 198 5.93 -9.70 -13.87
C GLY A 198 4.68 -9.15 -13.18
N LEU A 199 3.73 -8.58 -13.92
CA LEU A 199 2.58 -7.85 -13.35
C LEU A 199 1.21 -8.44 -13.71
N ARG A 200 1.13 -9.45 -14.59
CA ARG A 200 -0.11 -10.18 -14.84
C ARG A 200 -0.23 -11.39 -13.92
N THR A 201 -0.56 -11.18 -12.65
CA THR A 201 -1.21 -12.24 -11.87
C THR A 201 -2.63 -12.41 -12.42
N HIS A 202 -2.76 -13.31 -13.40
CA HIS A 202 -4.06 -13.77 -13.87
C HIS A 202 -4.84 -14.33 -12.67
N GLY A 203 -6.03 -13.79 -12.42
CA GLY A 203 -7.06 -14.48 -11.66
C GLY A 203 -7.37 -15.84 -12.31
N PRO A 204 -7.74 -16.86 -11.52
CA PRO A 204 -7.96 -18.19 -12.07
C PRO A 204 -9.20 -18.21 -12.95
N VAL A 205 -9.01 -18.50 -14.25
CA VAL A 205 -10.07 -18.98 -15.13
C VAL A 205 -10.34 -20.43 -14.73
N PHE A 206 -11.38 -20.65 -13.91
CA PHE A 206 -11.99 -21.98 -13.79
C PHE A 206 -13.13 -22.08 -14.81
N GLY A 207 -12.82 -22.73 -15.93
CA GLY A 207 -13.82 -23.33 -16.79
C GLY A 207 -14.34 -24.64 -16.19
N GLU A 208 -15.57 -24.94 -16.55
CA GLU A 208 -16.46 -26.06 -16.17
C GLU A 208 -15.82 -27.42 -15.82
#